data_AF-A0A7C7YW62-F1
#
_entry.id   AF-A0A7C7YW62-F1
#
_cell.length_a   1.000
_cell.length_b   1.000
_cell.length_c   1.000
_cell.angle_alpha   90.00
_cell.angle_beta   90.00
_cell.angle_gamma   90.00
#
_symmetry.space_group_name_H-M   'P 1'
#
loop_
_entity.id
_entity.type
_entity.pdbx_description
1 polymer ?
#
loop_
_entity_poly.entity_id
_entity_poly.type
_entity_poly.pdbx_seq_one_letter_code
_entity_poly.pdbx_strand_id
1 'polypeptide(L)'
;MRAPSSRGPGTLPAGVGASDVLRLFCSNHQLSTPPSQVPLSAAPARESTALRAPLLEVFASIQGEGLFVGQPQVFVRFAGCPLRCLWCDTPHSWTLPGLEDSREQTLSDFGRSSTWHTASEIAELVEAADPGGQRPLSLTGGEPLLWPAVIRSLRPLLPRRRLHLETAGAFPASLSRVLASLDHISCDLKPPGDLAPPVPLGGPQDFESAPSNTGEWRACRRAVLALISGRDAALKLVLRSGFEPALIRELLEDQARLAGDLPLFLQPVTATRGARAPSASEIEAVTEMALKLGLEPRIVPQIHPVLGLR
;
A
#
# COMPACT_ATOMS: atom_id res chain seq x y z
N MET A 1 -13.51 52.89 15.26
CA MET A 1 -12.80 51.80 15.98
C MET A 1 -12.81 50.58 15.08
N ARG A 2 -11.64 50.08 14.68
CA ARG A 2 -11.47 48.97 13.73
C ARG A 2 -11.57 47.62 14.45
N ALA A 3 -12.30 46.67 13.85
CA ALA A 3 -12.41 45.29 14.30
C ALA A 3 -11.13 44.48 14.02
N PRO A 4 -10.81 43.44 14.82
CA PRO A 4 -9.65 42.60 14.62
C PRO A 4 -9.89 41.52 13.54
N SER A 5 -8.87 41.28 12.71
CA SER A 5 -8.84 40.27 11.65
C SER A 5 -8.70 38.86 12.21
N SER A 6 -9.59 37.95 11.83
CA SER A 6 -9.44 36.50 12.05
C SER A 6 -8.44 35.90 11.05
N ARG A 7 -7.35 35.31 11.55
CA ARG A 7 -6.44 34.47 10.78
C ARG A 7 -7.05 33.07 10.66
N GLY A 8 -7.20 32.56 9.45
CA GLY A 8 -7.60 31.17 9.19
C GLY A 8 -6.52 30.15 9.59
N PRO A 9 -6.86 28.86 9.74
CA PRO A 9 -5.92 27.84 10.17
C PRO A 9 -4.98 27.43 9.03
N GLY A 10 -3.70 27.77 9.18
CA GLY A 10 -2.54 26.93 8.85
C GLY A 10 -2.41 26.40 7.42
N THR A 11 -2.07 27.27 6.47
CA THR A 11 -1.23 26.87 5.33
C THR A 11 0.15 26.48 5.84
N LEU A 12 0.63 25.27 5.52
CA LEU A 12 2.03 24.90 5.74
C LEU A 12 2.93 25.92 5.00
N PRO A 13 4.04 26.37 5.61
CA PRO A 13 4.94 27.32 4.95
C PRO A 13 5.50 26.67 3.67
N ALA A 14 5.47 27.43 2.58
CA ALA A 14 6.08 27.02 1.31
C ALA A 14 7.57 26.70 1.53
N GLY A 15 7.99 25.47 1.22
CA GLY A 15 9.39 25.04 1.30
C GLY A 15 9.68 23.80 2.14
N VAL A 16 8.68 23.20 2.82
CA VAL A 16 8.86 21.92 3.51
C VAL A 16 8.82 20.77 2.49
N GLY A 17 9.98 20.22 2.15
CA GLY A 17 10.07 19.08 1.22
C GLY A 17 9.55 17.79 1.88
N ALA A 18 9.20 16.77 1.08
CA ALA A 18 8.80 15.45 1.60
C ALA A 18 9.83 14.84 2.58
N SER A 19 11.11 15.18 2.41
CA SER A 19 12.23 14.84 3.31
C SER A 19 12.12 15.48 4.71
N ASP A 20 11.50 16.65 4.81
CA ASP A 20 11.36 17.37 6.08
C ASP A 20 10.10 16.91 6.81
N VAL A 21 9.03 16.59 6.08
CA VAL A 21 7.85 15.90 6.63
C VAL A 21 8.23 14.54 7.20
N LEU A 22 9.04 13.75 6.47
CA LEU A 22 9.51 12.45 6.94
C LEU A 22 10.47 12.59 8.14
N ARG A 23 11.37 13.59 8.16
CA ARG A 23 12.23 13.86 9.31
C ARG A 23 11.45 14.26 10.56
N LEU A 24 10.49 15.17 10.43
CA LEU A 24 9.60 15.56 11.54
C LEU A 24 8.75 14.39 12.02
N PHE A 25 8.23 13.56 11.11
CA PHE A 25 7.49 12.35 11.44
C PHE A 25 8.36 11.34 12.22
N CYS A 26 9.54 11.02 11.69
CA CYS A 26 10.48 10.09 12.33
C CYS A 26 10.93 10.59 13.72
N SER A 27 11.28 11.88 13.84
CA SER A 27 11.68 12.49 15.12
C SER A 27 10.57 12.49 16.17
N ASN A 28 9.31 12.72 15.78
CA ASN A 28 8.18 12.76 16.72
C ASN A 28 7.67 11.37 17.15
N HIS A 29 7.96 10.31 16.38
CA HIS A 29 7.47 8.95 16.64
C HIS A 29 8.58 7.96 17.00
N GLN A 30 9.79 8.43 17.33
CA GLN A 30 10.97 7.59 17.64
C GLN A 30 11.30 6.55 16.54
N LEU A 31 10.91 6.84 15.29
CA LEU A 31 11.26 6.02 14.15
C LEU A 31 12.62 6.49 13.62
N SER A 32 13.47 5.56 13.21
CA SER A 32 14.78 5.90 12.65
C SER A 32 14.59 6.78 11.40
N THR A 33 15.21 7.96 11.37
CA THR A 33 15.25 8.75 10.13
C THR A 33 16.07 7.99 9.09
N PRO A 34 15.62 7.86 7.82
CA PRO A 34 16.47 7.31 6.79
C PRO A 34 17.68 8.24 6.59
N PRO A 35 18.89 7.71 6.39
CA PRO A 35 20.09 8.53 6.27
C PRO A 35 19.94 9.49 5.09
N SER A 36 20.18 10.78 5.35
CA SER A 36 20.27 11.80 4.31
C SER A 36 21.53 11.54 3.49
N GLN A 37 21.34 11.22 2.21
CA GLN A 37 22.39 11.08 1.19
C GLN A 37 23.50 10.08 1.57
N VAL A 38 23.36 8.85 1.07
CA VAL A 38 24.51 7.93 0.97
C VAL A 38 25.38 8.41 -0.20
N PRO A 39 26.67 8.73 0.01
CA PRO A 39 27.56 9.02 -1.10
C PRO A 39 27.71 7.76 -1.96
N LEU A 40 27.60 7.92 -3.28
CA LEU A 40 28.03 6.93 -4.27
C LEU A 40 29.55 6.82 -4.23
N SER A 41 30.07 6.08 -3.24
CA SER A 41 31.48 5.67 -3.20
C SER A 41 31.56 4.18 -3.50
N ALA A 42 32.11 3.86 -4.67
CA ALA A 42 32.42 2.51 -5.10
C ALA A 42 33.50 1.89 -4.20
N ALA A 43 33.09 1.03 -3.27
CA ALA A 43 33.93 0.01 -2.68
C ALA A 43 33.27 -1.35 -2.98
N PRO A 44 34.03 -2.41 -3.30
CA PRO A 44 33.43 -3.68 -3.67
C PRO A 44 32.78 -4.27 -2.42
N ALA A 45 31.45 -4.21 -2.37
CA ALA A 45 30.68 -4.84 -1.33
C ALA A 45 30.93 -6.35 -1.43
N ARG A 46 31.48 -6.93 -0.37
CA ARG A 46 31.46 -8.38 -0.16
C ARG A 46 30.03 -8.85 -0.42
N GLU A 47 29.87 -9.73 -1.42
CA GLU A 47 28.60 -10.29 -1.85
C GLU A 47 27.83 -10.83 -0.64
N SER A 48 26.71 -10.18 -0.32
CA SER A 48 25.76 -10.62 0.70
C SER A 48 24.88 -11.70 0.09
N THR A 49 24.88 -12.88 0.68
CA THR A 49 24.04 -14.02 0.29
C THR A 49 22.54 -13.88 0.67
N ALA A 50 21.99 -12.70 1.04
CA ALA A 50 20.90 -12.67 2.04
C ALA A 50 19.65 -11.79 1.81
N LEU A 51 19.40 -11.17 0.65
CA LEU A 51 18.16 -10.38 0.43
C LEU A 51 17.05 -11.23 -0.22
N ARG A 52 16.18 -11.81 0.61
CA ARG A 52 15.04 -12.63 0.18
C ARG A 52 13.72 -12.06 0.70
N ALA A 53 12.64 -12.29 -0.04
CA ALA A 53 11.27 -12.05 0.38
C ALA A 53 10.43 -13.31 0.13
N PRO A 54 9.45 -13.61 0.99
CA PRO A 54 8.57 -14.73 0.79
C PRO A 54 7.47 -14.36 -0.21
N LEU A 55 7.25 -15.23 -1.20
CA LEU A 55 6.17 -15.08 -2.15
C LEU A 55 5.11 -16.16 -1.92
N LEU A 56 3.85 -15.77 -2.04
CA LEU A 56 2.74 -16.71 -2.21
C LEU A 56 2.64 -17.20 -3.64
N GLU A 57 2.78 -16.29 -4.60
CA GLU A 57 2.61 -16.59 -6.02
C GLU A 57 3.18 -15.52 -6.94
N VAL A 58 3.49 -15.94 -8.17
CA VAL A 58 3.74 -15.06 -9.32
C VAL A 58 2.88 -15.57 -10.48
N PHE A 59 2.07 -14.70 -11.09
CA PHE A 59 1.14 -15.10 -12.15
C PHE A 59 0.76 -13.94 -13.06
N ALA A 60 0.41 -14.22 -14.31
CA ALA A 60 -0.19 -13.23 -15.22
C ALA A 60 -1.73 -13.25 -15.10
N SER A 61 -2.34 -12.08 -15.01
CA SER A 61 -3.80 -11.90 -14.96
C SER A 61 -4.17 -10.51 -15.49
N ILE A 62 -5.38 -10.05 -15.18
CA ILE A 62 -5.89 -8.71 -15.48
C ILE A 62 -6.10 -7.97 -14.16
N GLN A 63 -5.59 -6.75 -14.04
CA GLN A 63 -5.82 -5.89 -12.89
C GLN A 63 -7.32 -5.64 -12.71
N GLY A 64 -7.82 -6.00 -11.54
CA GLY A 64 -9.23 -5.96 -11.23
C GLY A 64 -9.69 -4.66 -10.55
N GLU A 65 -8.77 -3.74 -10.25
CA GLU A 65 -9.02 -2.64 -9.33
C GLU A 65 -8.35 -1.32 -9.77
N GLY A 66 -8.87 -0.21 -9.24
CA GLY A 66 -8.22 1.10 -9.31
C GLY A 66 -8.00 1.65 -10.73
N LEU A 67 -6.89 2.37 -10.90
CA LEU A 67 -6.58 3.11 -12.13
C LEU A 67 -6.38 2.22 -13.35
N PHE A 68 -5.84 1.02 -13.16
CA PHE A 68 -5.47 0.10 -14.22
C PHE A 68 -6.46 -1.06 -14.38
N VAL A 69 -7.68 -0.92 -13.86
CA VAL A 69 -8.74 -1.90 -14.02
C VAL A 69 -8.89 -2.31 -15.50
N GLY A 70 -8.86 -3.61 -15.77
CA GLY A 70 -8.90 -4.19 -17.13
C GLY A 70 -7.53 -4.34 -17.82
N GLN A 71 -6.42 -3.88 -17.23
CA GLN A 71 -5.09 -4.01 -17.84
C GLN A 71 -4.45 -5.38 -17.55
N PRO A 72 -3.89 -6.08 -18.57
CA PRO A 72 -3.07 -7.28 -18.34
C PRO A 72 -1.77 -6.94 -17.59
N GLN A 73 -1.50 -7.67 -16.51
CA GLN A 73 -0.34 -7.46 -15.63
C GLN A 73 0.23 -8.81 -15.16
N VAL A 74 1.50 -8.81 -14.75
CA VAL A 74 2.07 -9.88 -13.92
C VAL A 74 1.94 -9.44 -12.48
N PHE A 75 1.48 -10.31 -11.60
CA PHE A 75 1.35 -10.09 -10.18
C PHE A 75 2.45 -10.84 -9.45
N VAL A 76 3.16 -10.16 -8.56
CA VAL A 76 4.03 -10.76 -7.55
C VAL A 76 3.37 -10.53 -6.21
N ARG A 77 2.86 -11.61 -5.62
CA ARG A 77 2.15 -11.57 -4.34
C ARG A 77 3.10 -11.98 -3.22
N PHE A 78 3.53 -11.03 -2.40
CA PHE A 78 4.35 -11.30 -1.22
C PHE A 78 3.51 -11.99 -0.13
N ALA A 79 4.20 -12.67 0.79
CA ALA A 79 3.64 -13.16 2.06
C ALA A 79 4.08 -12.26 3.22
N GLY A 80 3.35 -12.36 4.33
CA GLY A 80 3.52 -11.52 5.52
C GLY A 80 2.76 -10.21 5.43
N CYS A 81 1.81 -10.00 6.35
CA CYS A 81 1.20 -8.70 6.58
C CYS A 81 0.86 -8.57 8.07
N PRO A 82 1.34 -7.51 8.77
CA PRO A 82 0.99 -7.31 10.16
C PRO A 82 -0.44 -6.75 10.34
N LEU A 83 -1.06 -6.25 9.27
CA LEU A 83 -2.40 -5.68 9.33
C LEU A 83 -3.47 -6.77 9.41
N ARG A 84 -4.62 -6.43 10.00
CA ARG A 84 -5.78 -7.34 10.14
C ARG A 84 -7.06 -6.66 9.66
N CYS A 85 -7.10 -6.31 8.38
CA CYS A 85 -8.28 -5.72 7.74
C CYS A 85 -9.47 -6.66 7.90
N LEU A 86 -10.61 -6.14 8.37
CA LEU A 86 -11.84 -6.93 8.56
C LEU A 86 -12.39 -7.51 7.24
N TRP A 87 -11.97 -6.97 6.11
CA TRP A 87 -12.39 -7.32 4.77
C TRP A 87 -11.26 -7.89 3.90
N CYS A 88 -10.17 -8.38 4.50
CA CYS A 88 -9.07 -8.94 3.73
C CYS A 88 -9.52 -10.15 2.89
N ASP A 89 -9.38 -10.04 1.57
CA ASP A 89 -9.67 -11.11 0.60
C ASP A 89 -8.51 -12.11 0.43
N THR A 90 -7.29 -11.72 0.84
CA THR A 90 -6.07 -12.52 0.79
C THR A 90 -5.48 -12.81 2.19
N PRO A 91 -6.26 -13.35 3.13
CA PRO A 91 -5.85 -13.54 4.52
C PRO A 91 -4.76 -14.59 4.71
N HIS A 92 -4.63 -15.53 3.78
CA HIS A 92 -3.54 -16.50 3.75
C HIS A 92 -2.18 -15.85 3.45
N SER A 93 -2.14 -14.55 3.11
CA SER A 93 -0.89 -13.78 3.01
C SER A 93 -0.44 -13.15 4.33
N TRP A 94 -1.14 -13.35 5.45
CA TRP A 94 -0.79 -12.71 6.71
C TRP A 94 0.47 -13.26 7.36
N THR A 95 0.76 -14.55 7.18
CA THR A 95 1.86 -15.24 7.84
C THR A 95 3.10 -15.32 6.95
N LEU A 96 4.25 -15.59 7.58
CA LEU A 96 5.51 -15.89 6.91
C LEU A 96 5.73 -17.41 6.84
N PRO A 97 6.52 -17.90 5.86
CA PRO A 97 6.84 -19.32 5.77
C PRO A 97 7.46 -19.85 7.08
N GLY A 98 6.95 -20.98 7.58
CA GLY A 98 7.47 -21.64 8.79
C GLY A 98 6.99 -21.06 10.12
N LEU A 99 6.12 -20.04 10.09
CA LEU A 99 5.46 -19.45 11.27
C LEU A 99 3.94 -19.64 11.23
N GLU A 100 3.49 -20.69 10.53
CA GLU A 100 2.08 -21.05 10.40
C GLU A 100 1.55 -21.58 11.74
N ASP A 101 0.65 -20.84 12.38
CA ASP A 101 0.00 -21.28 13.61
C ASP A 101 -1.01 -22.41 13.28
N SER A 102 -0.98 -23.50 14.06
CA SER A 102 -1.83 -24.69 13.83
C SER A 102 -3.34 -24.41 13.92
N ARG A 103 -3.74 -23.22 14.41
CA ARG A 103 -5.12 -22.77 14.58
C ARG A 103 -5.69 -22.02 13.37
N GLU A 104 -4.84 -21.53 12.46
CA GLU A 104 -5.24 -20.79 11.25
C GLU A 104 -5.29 -21.68 10.00
N GLN A 105 -4.84 -22.94 10.13
CA GLN A 105 -4.86 -23.98 9.07
C GLN A 105 -6.27 -24.36 8.59
N THR A 106 -7.34 -24.01 9.31
CA THR A 106 -8.71 -24.32 8.89
C THR A 106 -9.18 -23.48 7.70
N LEU A 107 -8.38 -22.51 7.23
CA LEU A 107 -8.68 -21.64 6.09
C LEU A 107 -7.70 -21.83 4.93
N SER A 108 -6.69 -22.70 5.06
CA SER A 108 -5.77 -23.06 3.97
C SER A 108 -6.36 -24.18 3.11
N ASP A 109 -7.55 -23.97 2.55
CA ASP A 109 -8.16 -24.89 1.56
C ASP A 109 -7.46 -24.84 0.19
N PHE A 110 -6.36 -24.11 0.07
CA PHE A 110 -5.43 -24.20 -1.05
C PHE A 110 -4.03 -24.35 -0.48
N GLY A 111 -3.39 -25.50 -0.68
CA GLY A 111 -2.04 -25.85 -0.20
C GLY A 111 -0.91 -24.99 -0.77
N ARG A 112 -1.02 -23.66 -0.64
CA ARG A 112 -0.05 -22.68 -1.11
C ARG A 112 0.84 -22.30 0.06
N SER A 113 1.93 -23.05 0.22
CA SER A 113 3.00 -22.66 1.13
C SER A 113 3.81 -21.53 0.48
N SER A 114 4.05 -20.45 1.23
CA SER A 114 4.92 -19.37 0.77
C SER A 114 6.38 -19.83 0.81
N THR A 115 7.20 -19.34 -0.12
CA THR A 115 8.62 -19.71 -0.23
C THR A 115 9.49 -18.47 -0.36
N TRP A 116 10.70 -18.51 0.18
CA TRP A 116 11.63 -17.38 0.15
C TRP A 116 12.35 -17.29 -1.19
N HIS A 117 12.35 -16.11 -1.82
CA HIS A 117 13.00 -15.85 -3.11
C HIS A 117 13.89 -14.62 -3.04
N THR A 118 15.04 -14.69 -3.69
CA THR A 118 15.91 -13.56 -4.02
C THR A 118 15.29 -12.73 -5.15
N ALA A 119 15.73 -11.49 -5.34
CA ALA A 119 15.24 -10.67 -6.45
C ALA A 119 15.49 -11.30 -7.84
N SER A 120 16.58 -12.08 -8.01
CA SER A 120 16.86 -12.80 -9.26
C SER A 120 15.86 -13.92 -9.51
N GLU A 121 15.58 -14.75 -8.51
CA GLU A 121 14.57 -15.81 -8.59
C GLU A 121 13.18 -15.23 -8.88
N ILE A 122 12.83 -14.09 -8.28
CA ILE A 122 11.57 -13.40 -8.58
C ILE A 122 11.54 -12.92 -10.04
N ALA A 123 12.63 -12.36 -10.55
CA ALA A 123 12.70 -11.93 -11.95
C ALA A 123 12.54 -13.11 -12.93
N GLU A 124 13.11 -14.27 -12.61
CA GLU A 124 12.93 -15.51 -13.38
C GLU A 124 11.48 -15.99 -13.35
N LEU A 125 10.82 -15.95 -12.20
CA LEU A 125 9.39 -16.29 -12.07
C LEU A 125 8.50 -15.32 -12.86
N VAL A 126 8.82 -14.03 -12.87
CA VAL A 126 8.12 -13.02 -13.67
C VAL A 126 8.27 -13.31 -15.17
N GLU A 127 9.47 -13.67 -15.61
CA GLU A 127 9.71 -14.04 -17.01
C GLU A 127 8.98 -15.34 -17.38
N ALA A 128 8.92 -16.32 -16.49
CA ALA A 128 8.15 -17.54 -16.70
C ALA A 128 6.63 -17.28 -16.80
N ALA A 129 6.11 -16.31 -16.03
CA ALA A 129 4.69 -15.93 -16.06
C ALA A 129 4.32 -15.11 -17.32
N ASP A 130 5.30 -14.44 -17.95
CA ASP A 130 5.11 -13.59 -19.12
C ASP A 130 6.31 -13.71 -20.09
N PRO A 131 6.51 -14.87 -20.76
CA PRO A 131 7.71 -15.15 -21.54
C PRO A 131 7.89 -14.19 -22.72
N GLY A 132 9.04 -13.51 -22.76
CA GLY A 132 9.36 -12.46 -23.73
C GLY A 132 8.49 -11.20 -23.62
N GLY A 133 7.56 -11.17 -22.67
CA GLY A 133 6.61 -10.08 -22.48
C GLY A 133 7.20 -8.91 -21.71
N GLN A 134 6.41 -7.84 -21.64
CA GLN A 134 6.73 -6.62 -20.87
C GLN A 134 5.48 -6.09 -20.17
N ARG A 135 4.55 -6.99 -19.79
CA ARG A 135 3.38 -6.59 -19.01
C ARG A 135 3.86 -5.88 -17.74
N PRO A 136 3.18 -4.80 -17.29
CA PRO A 136 3.49 -4.18 -16.01
C PRO A 136 3.45 -5.20 -14.88
N LEU A 137 4.31 -4.98 -13.89
CA LEU A 137 4.41 -5.80 -12.70
C LEU A 137 3.65 -5.14 -11.54
N SER A 138 2.61 -5.78 -11.04
CA SER A 138 1.94 -5.42 -9.79
C SER A 138 2.63 -6.12 -8.63
N LEU A 139 3.31 -5.33 -7.80
CA LEU A 139 3.91 -5.74 -6.55
C LEU A 139 2.84 -5.59 -5.46
N THR A 140 2.29 -6.71 -4.98
CA THR A 140 1.12 -6.77 -4.10
C THR A 140 1.27 -7.88 -3.07
N GLY A 141 0.24 -8.17 -2.28
CA GLY A 141 0.19 -9.35 -1.43
C GLY A 141 1.02 -9.23 -0.16
N GLY A 142 0.53 -9.84 0.91
CA GLY A 142 0.97 -9.46 2.23
C GLY A 142 0.94 -7.93 2.32
N GLU A 143 2.00 -7.35 2.87
CA GLU A 143 2.37 -5.97 2.60
C GLU A 143 3.73 -5.94 1.88
N PRO A 144 3.80 -5.48 0.61
CA PRO A 144 5.06 -5.43 -0.13
C PRO A 144 6.11 -4.51 0.50
N LEU A 145 5.67 -3.44 1.19
CA LEU A 145 6.58 -2.51 1.85
C LEU A 145 7.35 -3.11 3.04
N LEU A 146 7.07 -4.35 3.44
CA LEU A 146 7.95 -5.09 4.36
C LEU A 146 9.26 -5.52 3.69
N TRP A 147 9.32 -5.51 2.35
CA TRP A 147 10.44 -6.04 1.56
C TRP A 147 11.12 -4.98 0.66
N PRO A 148 11.44 -3.77 1.15
CA PRO A 148 11.87 -2.66 0.30
C PRO A 148 13.22 -2.92 -0.39
N ALA A 149 14.09 -3.74 0.21
CA ALA A 149 15.38 -4.11 -0.38
C ALA A 149 15.23 -5.02 -1.61
N VAL A 150 14.25 -5.93 -1.59
CA VAL A 150 13.93 -6.80 -2.73
C VAL A 150 13.29 -5.98 -3.85
N ILE A 151 12.30 -5.13 -3.53
CA ILE A 151 11.64 -4.25 -4.51
C ILE A 151 12.67 -3.38 -5.25
N ARG A 152 13.61 -2.76 -4.54
CA ARG A 152 14.69 -1.97 -5.17
C ARG A 152 15.57 -2.80 -6.10
N SER A 153 15.85 -4.05 -5.72
CA SER A 153 16.69 -4.95 -6.49
C SER A 153 16.01 -5.46 -7.77
N LEU A 154 14.66 -5.46 -7.82
CA LEU A 154 13.92 -5.82 -9.04
C LEU A 154 14.07 -4.79 -10.16
N ARG A 155 14.24 -3.50 -9.83
CA ARG A 155 14.32 -2.43 -10.84
C ARG A 155 15.40 -2.67 -11.91
N PRO A 156 16.68 -2.92 -11.56
CA PRO A 156 17.72 -3.19 -12.56
C PRO A 156 17.56 -4.54 -13.27
N LEU A 157 16.88 -5.52 -12.66
CA LEU A 157 16.66 -6.85 -13.25
C LEU A 157 15.53 -6.84 -14.28
N LEU A 158 14.54 -5.97 -14.11
CA LEU A 158 13.38 -5.87 -14.99
C LEU A 158 13.26 -4.46 -15.62
N PRO A 159 14.30 -3.89 -16.26
CA PRO A 159 14.38 -2.46 -16.58
C PRO A 159 13.34 -1.99 -17.60
N ARG A 160 12.72 -2.90 -18.36
CA ARG A 160 11.72 -2.59 -19.40
C ARG A 160 10.27 -2.69 -18.92
N ARG A 161 10.02 -3.30 -17.76
CA ARG A 161 8.66 -3.47 -17.21
C ARG A 161 8.32 -2.29 -16.31
N ARG A 162 7.09 -1.79 -16.39
CA ARG A 162 6.61 -0.82 -15.38
C ARG A 162 6.38 -1.53 -14.04
N LEU A 163 6.86 -0.98 -12.94
CA LEU A 163 6.66 -1.50 -11.60
C LEU A 163 5.57 -0.70 -10.88
N HIS A 164 4.46 -1.36 -10.59
CA HIS A 164 3.31 -0.80 -9.87
C HIS A 164 3.30 -1.38 -8.45
N LEU A 165 3.22 -0.52 -7.44
CA LEU A 165 3.07 -0.94 -6.05
C LEU A 165 1.60 -0.87 -5.64
N GLU A 166 1.07 -1.94 -5.04
CA GLU A 166 -0.20 -1.96 -4.30
C GLU A 166 0.13 -2.04 -2.80
N THR A 167 -0.24 -1.05 -2.00
CA THR A 167 0.12 -0.98 -0.57
C THR A 167 -1.03 -0.49 0.31
N ALA A 168 -1.02 -0.89 1.58
CA ALA A 168 -1.97 -0.40 2.59
C ALA A 168 -1.70 1.04 3.05
N GLY A 169 -0.65 1.70 2.56
CA GLY A 169 -0.36 3.11 2.88
C GLY A 169 0.05 3.36 4.33
N ALA A 170 0.60 2.34 5.00
CA ALA A 170 0.86 2.35 6.44
C ALA A 170 2.35 2.42 6.83
N PHE A 171 3.27 2.35 5.84
CA PHE A 171 4.72 2.17 6.06
C PHE A 171 5.54 3.25 5.34
N PRO A 172 5.48 4.53 5.79
CA PRO A 172 6.13 5.65 5.11
C PRO A 172 7.67 5.54 5.03
N ALA A 173 8.34 4.99 6.04
CA ALA A 173 9.80 4.87 6.01
C ALA A 173 10.23 3.87 4.93
N SER A 174 9.53 2.74 4.83
CA SER A 174 9.75 1.72 3.82
C SER A 174 9.38 2.20 2.42
N LEU A 175 8.26 2.92 2.28
CA LEU A 175 7.85 3.54 1.02
C LEU A 175 8.93 4.48 0.49
N SER A 176 9.48 5.36 1.34
CA SER A 176 10.49 6.34 0.95
C SER A 176 11.73 5.71 0.29
N ARG A 177 12.06 4.47 0.67
CA ARG A 177 13.22 3.72 0.16
C ARG A 177 13.00 3.17 -1.24
N VAL A 178 11.75 2.95 -1.66
CA VAL A 178 11.41 2.29 -2.94
C VAL A 178 10.92 3.26 -4.01
N LEU A 179 10.63 4.52 -3.68
CA LEU A 179 10.04 5.50 -4.61
C LEU A 179 10.76 5.62 -5.96
N ALA A 180 12.10 5.57 -5.98
CA ALA A 180 12.88 5.67 -7.22
C ALA A 180 12.84 4.42 -8.11
N SER A 181 12.33 3.30 -7.57
CA SER A 181 12.20 2.02 -8.28
C SER A 181 10.81 1.83 -8.90
N LEU A 182 9.82 2.63 -8.50
CA LEU A 182 8.41 2.44 -8.85
C LEU A 182 7.98 3.42 -9.94
N ASP A 183 7.17 2.92 -10.86
CA ASP A 183 6.55 3.69 -11.93
C ASP A 183 5.14 4.18 -11.56
N HIS A 184 4.43 3.45 -10.70
CA HIS A 184 3.13 3.85 -10.16
C HIS A 184 2.93 3.33 -8.73
N ILE A 185 2.17 4.06 -7.92
CA ILE A 185 1.80 3.68 -6.56
C ILE A 185 0.28 3.73 -6.39
N SER A 186 -0.35 2.58 -6.19
CA SER A 186 -1.72 2.46 -5.74
C SER A 186 -1.72 2.29 -4.21
N CYS A 187 -2.27 3.28 -3.52
CA CYS A 187 -2.25 3.35 -2.06
C CYS A 187 -3.66 3.30 -1.50
N ASP A 188 -3.91 2.31 -0.64
CA ASP A 188 -5.18 2.19 0.06
C ASP A 188 -5.25 3.11 1.28
N LEU A 189 -6.27 3.96 1.33
CA LEU A 189 -6.69 4.71 2.50
C LEU A 189 -7.50 3.78 3.43
N LYS A 190 -6.82 3.08 4.34
CA LYS A 190 -7.50 2.18 5.28
C LYS A 190 -8.20 2.98 6.41
N PRO A 191 -9.52 2.82 6.62
CA PRO A 191 -10.19 3.37 7.79
C PRO A 191 -9.71 2.63 9.06
N PRO A 192 -9.21 3.32 10.10
CA PRO A 192 -8.74 2.65 11.32
C PRO A 192 -9.79 1.76 12.00
N GLY A 193 -11.06 2.13 11.91
CA GLY A 193 -12.18 1.32 12.43
C GLY A 193 -12.44 0.00 11.68
N ASP A 194 -11.79 -0.20 10.53
CA ASP A 194 -11.92 -1.39 9.70
C ASP A 194 -10.73 -2.36 9.85
N LEU A 195 -9.90 -2.13 10.86
CA LEU A 195 -8.68 -2.86 11.15
C LEU A 195 -8.72 -3.38 12.59
N ALA A 196 -8.57 -4.69 12.77
CA ALA A 196 -8.25 -5.24 14.08
C ALA A 196 -6.79 -4.86 14.46
N PRO A 197 -6.41 -4.97 15.75
CA PRO A 197 -5.05 -4.68 16.18
C PRO A 197 -4.01 -5.41 15.32
N PRO A 198 -2.91 -4.75 14.93
CA PRO A 198 -1.89 -5.39 14.12
C PRO A 198 -1.23 -6.52 14.89
N VAL A 199 -0.82 -7.56 14.16
CA VAL A 199 -0.06 -8.69 14.71
C VAL A 199 1.38 -8.55 14.24
N PRO A 200 2.35 -8.31 15.13
CA PRO A 200 3.75 -8.28 14.77
C PRO A 200 4.17 -9.58 14.08
N LEU A 201 4.88 -9.46 12.97
CA LEU A 201 5.47 -10.63 12.32
C LEU A 201 6.81 -10.93 13.00
N GLY A 202 6.95 -12.11 13.59
CA GLY A 202 8.26 -12.64 13.95
C GLY A 202 9.04 -12.91 12.66
N GLY A 203 10.31 -12.54 12.57
CA GLY A 203 11.08 -12.73 11.34
C GLY A 203 12.55 -12.37 11.46
N PRO A 204 13.36 -12.69 10.43
CA PRO A 204 14.80 -12.45 10.44
C PRO A 204 15.19 -10.98 10.21
N GLN A 205 14.22 -10.08 9.98
CA GLN A 205 14.45 -8.68 9.63
C GLN A 205 13.63 -7.77 10.55
N ASP A 206 14.22 -6.62 10.91
CA ASP A 206 13.52 -5.56 11.62
C ASP A 206 12.59 -4.82 10.65
N PHE A 207 11.30 -5.10 10.75
CA PHE A 207 10.25 -4.44 9.97
C PHE A 207 9.89 -3.07 10.56
N GLU A 208 9.48 -2.13 9.70
CA GLU A 208 8.78 -0.94 10.18
C GLU A 208 7.48 -1.36 10.87
N SER A 209 7.27 -0.87 12.11
CA SER A 209 6.09 -1.21 12.89
C SER A 209 4.81 -0.75 12.21
N ALA A 210 3.82 -1.64 12.16
CA ALA A 210 2.49 -1.26 11.72
C ALA A 210 1.83 -0.30 12.74
N PRO A 211 1.06 0.71 12.26
CA PRO A 211 0.31 1.58 13.14
C PRO A 211 -0.74 0.80 13.94
N SER A 212 -0.76 1.02 15.25
CA SER A 212 -1.54 0.26 16.24
C SER A 212 -2.74 1.03 16.81
N ASN A 213 -2.78 2.34 16.61
CA ASN A 213 -3.83 3.23 17.09
C ASN A 213 -4.17 4.33 16.07
N THR A 214 -5.30 5.03 16.27
CA THR A 214 -5.78 6.07 15.37
C THR A 214 -4.78 7.19 15.12
N GLY A 215 -3.99 7.56 16.14
CA GLY A 215 -2.97 8.61 16.03
C GLY A 215 -1.84 8.21 15.10
N GLU A 216 -1.32 6.99 15.27
CA GLU A 216 -0.28 6.41 14.40
C GLU A 216 -0.79 6.24 12.97
N TRP A 217 -2.01 5.70 12.78
CA TRP A 217 -2.62 5.58 11.45
C TRP A 217 -2.72 6.91 10.73
N ARG A 218 -3.18 7.96 11.43
CA ARG A 218 -3.26 9.32 10.90
C ARG A 218 -1.87 9.83 10.51
N ALA A 219 -0.88 9.61 11.36
CA ALA A 219 0.47 10.10 11.12
C ALA A 219 1.13 9.38 9.93
N CYS A 220 1.06 8.04 9.87
CA CYS A 220 1.55 7.25 8.74
C CYS A 220 0.87 7.66 7.42
N ARG A 221 -0.47 7.75 7.41
CA ARG A 221 -1.23 8.16 6.22
C ARG A 221 -0.76 9.52 5.69
N ARG A 222 -0.64 10.52 6.55
CA ARG A 222 -0.21 11.87 6.14
C ARG A 222 1.21 11.88 5.59
N ALA A 223 2.12 11.10 6.19
CA ALA A 223 3.48 10.93 5.70
C ALA A 223 3.49 10.26 4.31
N VAL A 224 2.71 9.20 4.12
CA VAL A 224 2.56 8.53 2.81
C VAL A 224 1.99 9.49 1.76
N LEU A 225 0.89 10.18 2.06
CA LEU A 225 0.28 11.17 1.15
C LEU A 225 1.29 12.24 0.72
N ALA A 226 2.08 12.76 1.67
CA ALA A 226 3.13 13.73 1.36
C ALA A 226 4.27 13.14 0.49
N LEU A 227 4.61 11.86 0.63
CA LEU A 227 5.64 11.19 -0.17
C LEU A 227 5.19 10.93 -1.62
N ILE A 228 3.90 10.68 -1.83
CA ILE A 228 3.33 10.34 -3.15
C ILE A 228 2.73 11.54 -3.89
N SER A 229 2.55 12.67 -3.21
CA SER A 229 2.10 13.93 -3.84
C SER A 229 2.98 14.30 -5.04
N GLY A 230 2.35 14.64 -6.17
CA GLY A 230 3.03 14.97 -7.42
C GLY A 230 3.72 13.78 -8.13
N ARG A 231 3.44 12.53 -7.73
CA ARG A 231 3.92 11.32 -8.42
C ARG A 231 2.79 10.67 -9.23
N ASP A 232 3.17 9.76 -10.13
CA ASP A 232 2.21 8.82 -10.73
C ASP A 232 1.71 7.87 -9.63
N ALA A 233 0.57 8.20 -9.05
CA ALA A 233 -0.03 7.48 -7.94
C ALA A 233 -1.56 7.61 -7.97
N ALA A 234 -2.23 6.68 -7.32
CA ALA A 234 -3.68 6.68 -7.14
C ALA A 234 -4.02 6.30 -5.69
N LEU A 235 -5.11 6.87 -5.19
CA LEU A 235 -5.64 6.57 -3.87
C LEU A 235 -6.89 5.73 -4.00
N LYS A 236 -6.99 4.69 -3.19
CA LYS A 236 -8.13 3.78 -3.15
C LYS A 236 -8.72 3.76 -1.76
N LEU A 237 -10.03 3.83 -1.64
CA LEU A 237 -10.75 3.74 -0.38
C LEU A 237 -11.76 2.61 -0.48
N VAL A 238 -11.50 1.53 0.25
CA VAL A 238 -12.45 0.41 0.32
C VAL A 238 -13.60 0.78 1.25
N LEU A 239 -14.82 0.69 0.73
CA LEU A 239 -16.05 1.03 1.43
C LEU A 239 -16.80 -0.24 1.80
N ARG A 240 -17.07 -0.42 3.09
CA ARG A 240 -18.00 -1.43 3.61
C ARG A 240 -19.29 -0.79 4.09
N SER A 241 -20.37 -1.55 4.20
CA SER A 241 -21.57 -1.07 4.87
C SER A 241 -21.29 -0.78 6.35
N GLY A 242 -21.94 0.27 6.87
CA GLY A 242 -21.84 0.71 8.25
C GLY A 242 -20.47 1.29 8.62
N PHE A 243 -19.74 1.86 7.66
CA PHE A 243 -18.52 2.62 7.96
C PHE A 243 -18.84 3.81 8.88
N GLU A 244 -17.83 4.32 9.59
CA GLU A 244 -17.98 5.54 10.38
C GLU A 244 -17.76 6.79 9.52
N PRO A 245 -18.78 7.64 9.29
CA PRO A 245 -18.66 8.77 8.36
C PRO A 245 -17.57 9.78 8.75
N ALA A 246 -17.32 9.94 10.06
CA ALA A 246 -16.28 10.83 10.56
C ALA A 246 -14.87 10.35 10.17
N LEU A 247 -14.61 9.03 10.24
CA LEU A 247 -13.32 8.46 9.83
C LEU A 247 -13.13 8.58 8.32
N ILE A 248 -14.16 8.31 7.52
CA ILE A 248 -14.10 8.49 6.06
C ILE A 248 -13.82 9.95 5.70
N ARG A 249 -14.53 10.89 6.33
CA ARG A 249 -14.30 12.32 6.14
C ARG A 249 -12.85 12.71 6.44
N GLU A 250 -12.28 12.23 7.55
CA GLU A 250 -10.90 12.53 7.92
C GLU A 250 -9.90 12.04 6.85
N LEU A 251 -10.11 10.85 6.28
CA LEU A 251 -9.27 10.32 5.19
C LEU A 251 -9.32 11.21 3.95
N LEU A 252 -10.54 11.62 3.54
CA LEU A 252 -10.75 12.46 2.38
C LEU A 252 -10.20 13.88 2.57
N GLU A 253 -10.35 14.45 3.77
CA GLU A 253 -9.77 15.76 4.12
C GLU A 253 -8.24 15.73 4.08
N ASP A 254 -7.62 14.64 4.55
CA ASP A 254 -6.18 14.46 4.46
C ASP A 254 -5.72 14.33 3.00
N GLN A 255 -6.43 13.56 2.17
CA GLN A 255 -6.15 13.48 0.73
C GLN A 255 -6.27 14.86 0.07
N ALA A 256 -7.42 15.52 0.20
CA ALA A 256 -7.66 16.82 -0.45
C ALA A 256 -6.58 17.85 -0.11
N ARG A 257 -6.08 17.83 1.13
CA ARG A 257 -5.03 18.74 1.57
C ARG A 257 -3.63 18.38 1.07
N LEU A 258 -3.27 17.10 1.04
CA LEU A 258 -1.88 16.66 0.85
C LEU A 258 -1.59 16.10 -0.56
N ALA A 259 -2.61 15.58 -1.22
CA ALA A 259 -2.52 14.87 -2.49
C ALA A 259 -3.84 15.00 -3.28
N GLY A 260 -4.41 16.21 -3.29
CA GLY A 260 -5.73 16.47 -3.88
C GLY A 260 -5.78 16.34 -5.41
N ASP A 261 -4.61 16.32 -6.06
CA ASP A 261 -4.43 16.06 -7.49
C ASP A 261 -4.45 14.57 -7.84
N LEU A 262 -4.27 13.68 -6.86
CA LEU A 262 -4.24 12.24 -7.11
C LEU A 262 -5.66 11.69 -7.30
N PRO A 263 -5.88 10.81 -8.30
CA PRO A 263 -7.16 10.14 -8.50
C PRO A 263 -7.62 9.38 -7.26
N LEU A 264 -8.92 9.49 -6.94
CA LEU A 264 -9.57 8.74 -5.86
C LEU A 264 -10.46 7.64 -6.44
N PHE A 265 -10.25 6.41 -6.01
CA PHE A 265 -11.09 5.27 -6.31
C PHE A 265 -11.86 4.82 -5.07
N LEU A 266 -13.17 4.97 -5.09
CA LEU A 266 -14.07 4.41 -4.09
C LEU A 266 -14.39 2.97 -4.50
N GLN A 267 -13.94 2.00 -3.72
CA GLN A 267 -14.09 0.58 -4.01
C GLN A 267 -15.08 -0.06 -3.04
N PRO A 268 -16.32 -0.35 -3.46
CA PRO A 268 -17.22 -1.18 -2.66
C PRO A 268 -16.55 -2.53 -2.37
N VAL A 269 -16.54 -2.93 -1.10
CA VAL A 269 -15.97 -4.21 -0.68
C VAL A 269 -16.72 -5.37 -1.32
N THR A 270 -16.00 -6.36 -1.85
CA THR A 270 -16.59 -7.65 -2.19
C THR A 270 -16.96 -8.35 -0.89
N ALA A 271 -18.23 -8.68 -0.71
CA ALA A 271 -18.74 -9.24 0.55
C ALA A 271 -17.98 -10.52 0.93
N THR A 272 -17.17 -10.43 1.98
CA THR A 272 -16.29 -11.50 2.47
C THR A 272 -16.10 -11.35 3.98
N ARG A 273 -15.87 -12.47 4.70
CA ARG A 273 -15.42 -12.49 6.12
C ARG A 273 -16.12 -11.51 7.08
N GLY A 274 -17.44 -11.37 6.95
CA GLY A 274 -18.24 -10.52 7.83
C GLY A 274 -18.32 -9.04 7.41
N ALA A 275 -17.56 -8.61 6.40
CA ALA A 275 -17.75 -7.33 5.75
C ALA A 275 -18.89 -7.42 4.71
N ARG A 276 -19.82 -6.47 4.78
CA ARG A 276 -20.92 -6.35 3.81
C ARG A 276 -20.62 -5.23 2.83
N ALA A 277 -21.01 -5.42 1.57
CA ALA A 277 -20.97 -4.37 0.56
C ALA A 277 -21.86 -3.19 0.99
N PRO A 278 -21.44 -1.94 0.76
CA PRO A 278 -22.21 -0.74 1.07
C PRO A 278 -23.45 -0.65 0.16
N SER A 279 -24.50 0.02 0.63
CA SER A 279 -25.65 0.38 -0.21
C SER A 279 -25.29 1.45 -1.24
N ALA A 280 -26.15 1.63 -2.25
CA ALA A 280 -26.02 2.75 -3.19
C ALA A 280 -26.01 4.11 -2.47
N SER A 281 -26.88 4.29 -1.47
CA SER A 281 -26.93 5.53 -0.67
C SER A 281 -25.66 5.76 0.17
N GLU A 282 -25.03 4.70 0.68
CA GLU A 282 -23.75 4.79 1.38
C GLU A 282 -22.63 5.23 0.42
N ILE A 283 -22.59 4.68 -0.80
CA ILE A 283 -21.62 5.05 -1.84
C ILE A 283 -21.84 6.51 -2.28
N GLU A 284 -23.08 6.91 -2.55
CA GLU A 284 -23.46 8.28 -2.91
C GLU A 284 -23.06 9.27 -1.81
N ALA A 285 -23.28 8.92 -0.53
CA ALA A 285 -22.90 9.77 0.58
C ALA A 285 -21.39 10.04 0.64
N VAL A 286 -20.54 9.03 0.42
CA VAL A 286 -19.08 9.21 0.38
C VAL A 286 -18.66 9.98 -0.87
N THR A 287 -19.31 9.72 -2.00
CA THR A 287 -19.07 10.43 -3.27
C THR A 287 -19.32 11.92 -3.08
N GLU A 288 -20.47 12.30 -2.51
CA GLU A 288 -20.81 13.69 -2.19
C GLU A 288 -19.84 14.33 -1.19
N MET A 289 -19.34 13.55 -0.21
CA MET A 289 -18.32 14.04 0.72
C MET A 289 -17.01 14.37 0.00
N ALA A 290 -16.56 13.51 -0.90
CA ALA A 290 -15.34 13.72 -1.69
C ALA A 290 -15.48 14.91 -2.66
N LEU A 291 -16.61 15.01 -3.38
CA LEU A 291 -16.90 16.12 -4.29
C LEU A 291 -16.89 17.48 -3.58
N LYS A 292 -17.47 17.56 -2.37
CA LYS A 292 -17.44 18.79 -1.54
C LYS A 292 -16.05 19.22 -1.11
N LEU A 293 -15.09 18.29 -1.09
CA LEU A 293 -13.69 18.55 -0.81
C LEU A 293 -12.88 18.85 -2.08
N GLY A 294 -13.52 18.90 -3.25
CA GLY A 294 -12.86 19.16 -4.53
C GLY A 294 -12.12 17.95 -5.10
N LEU A 295 -12.39 16.74 -4.60
CA LEU A 295 -11.83 15.50 -5.14
C LEU A 295 -12.69 14.99 -6.31
N GLU A 296 -12.07 14.22 -7.20
CA GLU A 296 -12.74 13.54 -8.32
C GLU A 296 -12.85 12.02 -8.05
N PRO A 297 -13.85 11.56 -7.26
CA PRO A 297 -14.01 10.14 -6.96
C PRO A 297 -14.49 9.35 -8.18
N ARG A 298 -13.93 8.15 -8.34
CA ARG A 298 -14.41 7.12 -9.29
C ARG A 298 -14.86 5.90 -8.51
N ILE A 299 -16.05 5.39 -8.80
CA ILE A 299 -16.58 4.20 -8.13
C ILE A 299 -16.20 2.98 -8.98
N VAL A 300 -15.32 2.12 -8.46
CA VAL A 300 -14.82 0.95 -9.19
C VAL A 300 -14.88 -0.27 -8.26
N PRO A 301 -15.73 -1.28 -8.53
CA PRO A 301 -15.71 -2.53 -7.78
C PRO A 301 -14.53 -3.40 -8.21
N GLN A 302 -14.23 -4.45 -7.43
CA GLN A 302 -13.32 -5.50 -7.87
C GLN A 302 -13.96 -6.25 -9.04
N ILE A 303 -13.39 -6.17 -10.25
CA ILE A 303 -13.95 -6.86 -11.44
C ILE A 303 -13.42 -8.28 -11.60
N HIS A 304 -12.24 -8.59 -11.04
CA HIS A 304 -11.64 -9.91 -11.19
C HIS A 304 -12.52 -11.05 -10.59
N PRO A 305 -13.23 -10.88 -9.44
CA PRO A 305 -14.13 -11.92 -8.95
C PRO A 305 -15.34 -12.10 -9.87
N VAL A 306 -15.85 -11.01 -10.44
CA VAL A 306 -17.00 -11.02 -11.37
C VAL A 306 -16.64 -11.75 -12.67
N LEU A 307 -15.39 -11.59 -13.14
CA LEU A 307 -14.89 -12.20 -14.36
C LEU A 307 -14.32 -13.62 -14.15
N GLY A 308 -14.29 -14.14 -12.92
CA GLY A 308 -13.66 -15.43 -12.60
C GLY A 308 -12.15 -15.44 -12.82
N LEU A 309 -11.51 -14.27 -12.73
CA LEU A 309 -10.08 -14.10 -12.87
C LEU A 309 -9.39 -14.21 -11.51
N ARG A 310 -8.10 -14.56 -11.54
CA ARG A 310 -7.23 -14.56 -10.36
C ARG A 310 -6.71 -13.17 -10.05
#